data_AF-A0A524GEH1-F1
#
_entry.id   AF-A0A524GEH1-F1
#
_cell.length_a   1.000
_cell.length_b   1.000
_cell.length_c   1.000
_cell.angle_alpha   90.00
_cell.angle_beta   90.00
_cell.angle_gamma   90.00
#
_symmetry.space_group_name_H-M   'P 1'
#
loop_
_entity.id
_entity.type
_entity.pdbx_description
1 polymer ?
#
loop_
_entity_poly.entity_id
_entity_poly.type
_entity_poly.pdbx_seq_one_letter_code
_entity_poly.pdbx_strand_id
1 'polypeptide(L)' 'MKKLLIATGHPGKVREYKEIFKQLKLPVRLVSLKELKIKQKAEETGKTFRENAIIK' A
#
# COMPACT_ATOMS: atom_id res chain seq x y z
N MET A 1 -4.41 17.59 -2.75
CA MET A 1 -3.59 16.65 -1.92
C MET A 1 -3.19 15.46 -2.77
N LYS A 2 -1.91 15.06 -2.77
CA LYS A 2 -1.45 13.86 -3.51
C LYS A 2 -1.99 12.59 -2.84
N LYS A 3 -2.43 11.62 -3.65
CA LYS A 3 -2.83 10.29 -3.17
C LYS A 3 -1.64 9.34 -3.26
N LEU A 4 -1.45 8.52 -2.23
CA LEU A 4 -0.44 7.46 -2.21
C LEU A 4 -1.15 6.12 -1.99
N LEU A 5 -1.00 5.20 -2.95
CA LEU A 5 -1.58 3.87 -2.88
C LEU A 5 -0.71 2.96 -2.02
N ILE A 6 -1.32 2.35 -1.00
CA ILE A 6 -0.73 1.21 -0.29
C ILE A 6 -1.17 -0.06 -1.02
N ALA A 7 -0.27 -0.64 -1.81
CA ALA A 7 -0.48 -1.80 -2.67
C ALA A 7 -0.59 -3.13 -1.89
N THR A 8 -1.46 -3.17 -0.87
CA THR A 8 -1.75 -4.37 -0.08
C THR A 8 -3.25 -4.57 0.08
N GLY A 9 -3.67 -5.84 0.02
CA GLY A 9 -5.03 -6.25 0.38
C GLY A 9 -5.24 -6.44 1.88
N HIS A 10 -4.17 -6.44 2.69
CA HIS A 10 -4.24 -6.72 4.11
C HIS A 10 -4.74 -5.48 4.90
N PRO A 11 -5.90 -5.53 5.58
CA PRO A 11 -6.48 -4.36 6.24
C PRO A 11 -5.63 -3.85 7.42
N GLY A 12 -4.97 -4.74 8.17
CA GLY A 12 -4.04 -4.38 9.26
C GLY A 12 -2.90 -3.45 8.81
N LYS A 13 -2.13 -3.86 7.78
CA LYS A 13 -1.08 -3.03 7.16
C LYS A 13 -1.58 -1.64 6.75
N VAL A 14 -2.76 -1.55 6.12
CA VAL A 14 -3.33 -0.26 5.71
C VAL A 14 -3.60 0.63 6.93
N ARG A 15 -4.13 0.06 8.02
CA ARG A 15 -4.37 0.80 9.27
C ARG A 15 -3.05 1.28 9.89
N GLU A 16 -2.05 0.42 10.00
CA GLU A 16 -0.73 0.77 10.54
C GLU A 16 -0.08 1.93 9.77
N TYR A 17 -0.03 1.85 8.44
CA TYR A 17 0.52 2.94 7.62
C TYR A 17 -0.26 4.26 7.79
N LYS A 18 -1.59 4.20 7.91
CA LYS A 18 -2.41 5.40 8.17
C LYS A 18 -2.06 6.06 9.49
N GLU A 19 -1.90 5.28 10.56
CA GLU A 19 -1.49 5.83 11.86
C GLU A 19 -0.09 6.42 11.81
N ILE A 20 0.89 5.73 11.22
CA ILE A 20 2.27 6.24 11.07
C ILE A 20 2.29 7.55 10.29
N PHE A 21 1.63 7.62 9.13
CA PHE A 21 1.63 8.82 8.29
C PHE A 21 0.91 10.00 8.96
N LYS A 22 -0.15 9.72 9.72
CA LYS A 22 -0.85 10.72 10.53
C LYS A 22 0.03 11.27 11.64
N GLN A 23 0.74 10.41 12.37
CA GLN A 23 1.68 10.83 13.42
C GLN A 23 2.82 11.68 12.86
N LEU A 24 3.34 11.31 11.69
CA LEU A 24 4.37 12.08 10.96
C LEU A 24 3.84 13.33 10.25
N LYS A 25 2.53 13.61 10.32
CA LYS A 25 1.85 14.76 9.67
C LYS A 25 2.18 14.88 8.18
N LEU A 26 2.30 13.76 7.47
CA LEU A 26 2.65 13.77 6.05
C LEU A 26 1.49 14.31 5.20
N PRO A 27 1.73 15.23 4.25
CA PRO A 27 0.68 15.90 3.47
C PRO A 27 0.18 15.02 2.30
N VAL A 28 -0.08 13.75 2.57
CA VAL A 28 -0.52 12.76 1.57
C VAL A 28 -1.75 12.01 2.06
N ARG A 29 -2.64 11.69 1.12
CA ARG A 29 -3.81 10.85 1.41
C ARG A 29 -3.48 9.40 1.05
N LEU A 30 -3.40 8.54 2.06
CA LEU A 30 -3.26 7.11 1.82
C LEU A 30 -4.57 6.51 1.30
N VAL A 31 -4.48 5.78 0.19
CA VAL A 31 -5.57 4.99 -0.40
C VAL A 31 -5.16 3.52 -0.46
N SER A 32 -6.12 2.60 -0.52
CA SER A 32 -5.86 1.15 -0.57
C SER A 32 -6.41 0.52 -1.85
N LEU A 33 -5.94 -0.68 -2.19
CA LEU A 33 -6.49 -1.46 -3.31
C LEU A 33 -8.01 -1.63 -3.19
N LYS A 34 -8.51 -1.88 -1.97
CA LYS A 34 -9.95 -2.05 -1.69
C LYS A 34 -10.75 -0.77 -1.94
N GLU A 35 -10.23 0.40 -1.52
CA GLU A 35 -10.88 1.70 -1.76
C GLU A 35 -10.98 2.02 -3.25
N LEU A 36 -9.93 1.68 -4.01
CA LEU A 36 -9.88 1.88 -5.46
C LEU A 36 -10.52 0.75 -6.28
N LYS A 37 -11.09 -0.27 -5.61
CA LYS A 37 -11.66 -1.48 -6.24
C LYS A 37 -10.69 -2.20 -7.19
N ILE A 38 -9.38 -2.11 -6.94
CA ILE A 38 -8.34 -2.82 -7.69
C ILE A 38 -8.34 -4.28 -7.23
N LYS A 39 -8.64 -5.20 -8.14
CA LYS A 39 -8.67 -6.65 -7.90
C LYS A 39 -7.48 -7.40 -8.49
N GLN A 40 -6.71 -6.74 -9.35
CA GLN A 40 -5.50 -7.32 -9.91
C GLN A 40 -4.50 -7.64 -8.79
N LYS A 41 -3.89 -8.81 -8.87
CA LYS A 41 -2.77 -9.21 -8.03
C LYS A 41 -1.53 -9.23 -8.91
N ALA A 42 -0.46 -8.58 -8.47
CA ALA A 42 0.83 -8.72 -9.12
C ALA A 42 1.37 -10.14 -8.88
N GLU A 43 1.92 -10.76 -9.91
CA GLU A 43 2.57 -12.06 -9.80
C GLU A 43 3.90 -11.91 -9.04
N GLU A 44 4.09 -12.71 -7.98
CA GLU A 44 5.30 -12.68 -7.15
C GLU A 44 6.39 -13.57 -7.76
N THR A 45 6.96 -13.14 -8.88
CA THR A 45 7.99 -13.89 -9.62
C THR A 45 9.42 -13.60 -9.15
N GLY A 46 9.59 -12.65 -8.24
CA GLY A 46 10.88 -12.33 -7.62
C GLY A 46 11.36 -13.46 -6.71
N LYS A 47 12.69 -13.54 -6.53
CA LYS A 47 13.36 -14.53 -5.67
C LYS A 47 13.43 -14.08 -4.21
N THR A 48 13.14 -12.80 -3.95
CA THR A 48 13.23 -12.18 -2.63
C THR A 48 11.99 -11.34 -2.31
N PHE A 49 11.74 -11.11 -1.01
CA PHE A 49 10.68 -10.21 -0.57
C PHE A 49 10.83 -8.79 -1.10
N ARG A 50 12.07 -8.31 -1.27
CA ARG A 50 12.36 -6.98 -1.81
C ARG A 50 11.94 -6.87 -3.26
N GLU A 51 12.28 -7.87 -4.09
CA GLU A 51 11.88 -7.92 -5.49
C GLU A 51 10.36 -7.98 -5.63
N ASN A 52 9.70 -8.84 -4.85
CA ASN A 52 8.23 -8.93 -4.85
C ASN A 52 7.54 -7.66 -4.36
N ALA A 53 8.19 -6.86 -3.50
CA ALA A 53 7.67 -5.56 -3.09
C ALA A 53 7.81 -4.47 -4.18
N ILE A 54 8.78 -4.62 -5.11
CA ILE A 54 8.97 -3.72 -6.25
C ILE A 54 8.02 -4.07 -7.41
N ILE A 55 7.74 -5.37 -7.60
CA ILE A 55 6.81 -5.86 -8.64
C ILE A 55 5.36 -5.45 -8.34
N LYS A 56 4.99 -5.35 -7.06
CA LYS A 56 3.66 -4.94 -6.58
C LYS A 56 3.42 -3.43 -6.70
#